data_AF-A0A660UUK8-F1
#
_entry.id   AF-A0A660UUK8-F1
#
_cell.length_a   1.000
_cell.length_b   1.000
_cell.length_c   1.000
_cell.angle_alpha   90.00
_cell.angle_beta   90.00
_cell.angle_gamma   90.00
#
_symmetry.space_group_name_H-M   'P 1'
#
loop_
_entity.id
_entity.type
_entity.pdbx_description
1 polymer ?
#
loop_
_entity_poly.entity_id
_entity_poly.type
_entity_poly.pdbx_seq_one_letter_code
_entity_poly.pdbx_strand_id
1 'polypeptide(L)'
;MARKRIFKLIHFGSTLWFVACAAFLITVAMRQVGAAWWLIFSLSGYSAVLTFVLTSIYLFAVYRGVVRGRTEQEYPLTSSIYYMAFYDICPYLGAVAGFLGRAPGGPLIGLFSSIAIGSLAVTFLVWIIVDPAVCLVEMCLPASRKLRHRRVVQAKAERLQRKQESDRLLVELNEQVAFNYEHWQPLLEPMAEELASLMVDEKHRMTAREKKTVALGARAWRIGGIVCMRRLHEMAIANYVKRSSRKVVDCVAIWWDGIGTWRSPAPVRIVS
;
A
#
# COMPACT_ATOMS: atom_id res chain seq x y z
N MET A 1 33.15 10.97 -1.00
CA MET A 1 32.49 10.21 0.10
C MET A 1 32.35 11.00 1.41
N ALA A 2 33.36 11.76 1.84
CA ALA A 2 33.33 12.56 3.09
C ALA A 2 32.14 13.54 3.19
N ARG A 3 31.84 14.30 2.12
CA ARG A 3 30.70 15.23 2.08
C ARG A 3 29.36 14.56 2.39
N LYS A 4 29.08 13.39 1.82
CA LYS A 4 27.85 12.62 2.10
C LYS A 4 27.78 12.14 3.56
N ARG A 5 28.93 11.84 4.19
CA ARG A 5 28.97 11.46 5.61
C ARG A 5 28.69 12.66 6.52
N ILE A 6 29.25 13.82 6.22
CA ILE A 6 29.01 15.07 6.97
C ILE A 6 27.52 15.43 6.92
N PHE A 7 26.89 15.41 5.75
CA PHE A 7 25.45 15.68 5.64
C PHE A 7 24.59 14.71 6.46
N LYS A 8 24.92 13.41 6.45
CA LYS A 8 24.22 12.43 7.29
C LYS A 8 24.37 12.70 8.78
N LEU A 9 25.56 13.11 9.22
CA LEU A 9 25.83 13.44 10.62
C LEU A 9 25.05 14.70 11.05
N ILE A 10 25.05 15.74 10.22
CA ILE A 10 24.28 16.97 10.48
C ILE A 10 22.79 16.65 10.56
N HIS A 11 22.26 15.90 9.59
CA HIS A 11 20.85 15.49 9.59
C HIS A 11 20.47 14.67 10.82
N PHE A 12 21.30 13.70 11.19
CA PHE A 12 21.07 12.87 12.39
C PHE A 12 21.13 13.70 13.66
N GLY A 13 22.16 14.54 13.81
CA GLY A 13 22.31 15.43 14.95
C GLY A 13 21.13 16.40 15.09
N SER A 14 20.68 16.97 13.97
CA SER A 14 19.55 17.89 13.91
C SER A 14 18.25 17.21 14.31
N THR A 15 18.01 16.00 13.81
CA THR A 15 16.85 15.19 14.18
C THR A 15 16.86 14.84 15.66
N LEU A 16 18.01 14.40 16.19
CA LEU A 16 18.17 14.09 17.61
C LEU A 16 17.94 15.32 18.48
N TRP A 17 18.47 16.47 18.08
CA TRP A 17 18.28 17.75 18.78
C TRP A 17 16.81 18.17 18.80
N PHE A 18 16.12 18.10 17.66
CA PHE A 18 14.71 18.42 17.53
C PHE A 18 13.85 17.52 18.45
N VAL A 19 14.10 16.21 18.43
CA VAL A 19 13.39 15.24 19.30
C VAL A 19 13.66 15.53 20.78
N ALA A 20 14.91 15.85 21.15
CA ALA A 20 15.25 16.22 22.52
C ALA A 20 14.52 17.49 22.97
N CYS A 21 14.44 18.52 22.11
CA CYS A 21 13.69 19.75 22.40
C CYS A 21 12.19 19.47 22.59
N ALA A 22 11.59 18.66 21.71
CA ALA A 22 10.19 18.27 21.81
C ALA A 22 9.92 17.49 23.11
N ALA A 23 10.73 16.47 23.41
CA ALA A 23 10.60 15.66 24.61
C ALA A 23 10.77 16.49 25.89
N PHE A 24 11.73 17.44 25.90
CA PHE A 24 11.92 18.36 27.01
C PHE A 24 10.67 19.22 27.27
N LEU A 25 10.10 19.83 26.23
CA LEU A 25 8.89 20.66 26.38
C LEU A 25 7.68 19.84 26.82
N ILE A 26 7.51 18.63 26.29
CA ILE A 26 6.47 17.71 26.74
C ILE A 26 6.65 17.40 28.23
N THR A 27 7.88 17.09 28.67
CA THR A 27 8.17 16.79 30.08
C THR A 27 7.88 17.99 30.99
N VAL A 28 8.28 19.18 30.58
CA VAL A 28 7.99 20.42 31.33
C VAL A 28 6.48 20.67 31.40
N ALA A 29 5.76 20.53 30.27
CA ALA A 29 4.32 20.70 30.23
C ALA A 29 3.59 19.67 31.12
N MET A 30 3.99 18.39 31.06
CA MET A 30 3.44 17.35 31.93
C MET A 30 3.66 17.66 33.41
N ARG A 31 4.85 18.15 33.78
CA ARG A 31 5.16 18.54 35.16
C ARG A 31 4.31 19.73 35.63
N GLN A 32 4.04 20.70 34.74
CA GLN A 32 3.21 21.86 35.06
C GLN A 32 1.72 21.48 35.24
N VAL A 33 1.24 20.49 34.50
CA VAL A 33 -0.16 20.04 34.53
C VAL A 33 -0.47 19.06 35.67
N GLY A 34 0.53 18.35 36.19
CA GLY A 34 0.36 17.41 37.31
C GLY A 34 -0.51 16.19 36.95
N ALA A 35 -1.19 15.59 37.94
CA ALA A 35 -1.97 14.35 37.79
C ALA A 35 -3.27 14.50 36.95
N ALA A 36 -3.66 15.71 36.54
CA ALA A 36 -4.88 16.00 35.77
C ALA A 36 -4.73 15.81 34.25
N TRP A 37 -3.61 15.25 33.78
CA TRP A 37 -3.26 15.10 32.37
C TRP A 37 -4.30 14.34 31.52
N TRP A 38 -5.01 13.37 32.10
CA TRP A 38 -6.08 12.61 31.42
C TRP A 38 -7.29 13.47 31.03
N LEU A 39 -7.60 14.52 31.79
CA LEU A 39 -8.79 15.36 31.58
C LEU A 39 -8.56 16.49 30.57
N ILE A 40 -7.31 16.95 30.42
CA ILE A 40 -6.94 18.11 29.60
C ILE A 40 -6.66 17.71 28.14
N PHE A 41 -6.28 16.45 27.89
CA PHE A 41 -6.08 15.92 26.54
C PHE A 41 -7.36 15.89 25.69
N SER A 42 -8.52 15.77 26.33
CA SER A 42 -9.80 15.67 25.62
C SER A 42 -10.39 17.03 25.24
N LEU A 43 -9.99 18.13 25.90
CA LEU A 43 -10.70 19.42 25.80
C LEU A 43 -9.83 20.67 25.59
N SER A 44 -8.49 20.58 25.61
CA SER A 44 -7.62 21.77 25.54
C SER A 44 -6.83 21.89 24.24
N GLY A 45 -6.41 23.11 23.89
CA GLY A 45 -5.55 23.42 22.74
C GLY A 45 -4.21 22.68 22.70
N TYR A 46 -3.78 22.03 23.79
CA TYR A 46 -2.59 21.18 23.81
C TYR A 46 -2.75 19.89 23.00
N SER A 47 -3.97 19.34 22.89
CA SER A 47 -4.23 18.18 22.01
C SER A 47 -4.14 18.56 20.55
N ALA A 48 -4.64 19.75 20.17
CA ALA A 48 -4.48 20.31 18.84
C ALA A 48 -3.00 20.50 18.47
N VAL A 49 -2.17 20.99 19.39
CA VAL A 49 -0.71 21.10 19.18
C VAL A 49 -0.07 19.74 19.00
N LEU A 50 -0.41 18.74 19.81
CA LEU A 50 0.14 17.39 19.65
C LEU A 50 -0.30 16.75 18.33
N THR A 51 -1.59 16.82 17.99
CA THR A 51 -2.11 16.33 16.71
C THR A 51 -1.42 17.04 15.55
N PHE A 52 -1.18 18.35 15.67
CA PHE A 52 -0.46 19.13 14.67
C PHE A 52 1.00 18.68 14.51
N VAL A 53 1.71 18.46 15.63
CA VAL A 53 3.09 17.95 15.64
C VAL A 53 3.14 16.55 15.02
N LEU A 54 2.26 15.64 15.43
CA LEU A 54 2.20 14.28 14.89
C LEU A 54 1.85 14.28 13.39
N THR A 55 0.89 15.10 12.98
CA THR A 55 0.53 15.28 11.56
C THR A 55 1.70 15.84 10.77
N SER A 56 2.44 16.81 11.31
CA SER A 56 3.62 17.38 10.67
C SER A 56 4.75 16.37 10.53
N ILE A 57 5.01 15.56 11.56
CA ILE A 57 6.00 14.47 11.51
C ILE A 57 5.57 13.41 10.49
N TYR A 58 4.28 13.05 10.46
CA TYR A 58 3.74 12.09 9.50
C TYR A 58 3.86 12.59 8.05
N LEU A 59 3.43 13.82 7.79
CA LEU A 59 3.56 14.45 6.47
C LEU A 59 5.03 14.54 6.07
N PHE A 60 5.93 14.91 6.99
CA PHE A 60 7.36 14.91 6.75
C PHE A 60 7.88 13.53 6.33
N ALA A 61 7.52 12.47 7.06
CA ALA A 61 7.94 11.10 6.76
C ALA A 61 7.43 10.62 5.39
N VAL A 62 6.16 10.90 5.07
CA VAL A 62 5.53 10.50 3.79
C VAL A 62 6.13 11.28 2.61
N TYR A 63 6.20 12.61 2.68
CA TYR A 63 6.70 13.43 1.58
C TYR A 63 8.19 13.21 1.32
N ARG A 64 9.02 13.04 2.36
CA ARG A 64 10.46 12.80 2.18
C ARG A 64 10.81 11.35 1.84
N GLY A 65 10.03 10.37 2.32
CA GLY A 65 10.27 8.95 2.06
C GLY A 65 9.90 8.52 0.64
N VAL A 66 8.79 9.03 0.10
CA VAL A 66 8.23 8.56 -1.19
C VAL A 66 8.82 9.29 -2.41
N VAL A 67 9.26 10.54 -2.25
CA VAL A 67 9.49 11.43 -3.41
C VAL A 67 10.97 11.51 -3.84
N ARG A 68 11.94 11.24 -2.95
CA ARG A 68 13.38 11.55 -3.19
C ARG A 68 13.99 10.92 -4.45
N GLY A 69 13.53 9.75 -4.90
CA GLY A 69 14.20 9.00 -5.97
C GLY A 69 13.92 9.46 -7.40
N ARG A 70 12.84 10.22 -7.67
CA ARG A 70 12.37 10.49 -9.06
C ARG A 70 12.28 11.97 -9.43
N THR A 71 12.65 12.87 -8.54
CA THR A 71 12.30 14.31 -8.65
C THR A 71 13.48 15.27 -8.55
N GLU A 72 14.72 14.82 -8.35
CA GLU A 72 15.89 15.72 -8.27
C GLU A 72 16.00 16.65 -9.50
N GLN A 73 15.63 16.16 -10.68
CA GLN A 73 15.64 16.97 -11.90
C GLN A 73 14.48 17.99 -11.97
N GLU A 74 13.34 17.71 -11.36
CA GLU A 74 12.16 18.60 -11.43
C GLU A 74 12.17 19.72 -10.39
N TYR A 75 12.89 19.54 -9.28
CA TYR A 75 12.90 20.46 -8.16
C TYR A 75 14.35 20.87 -7.83
N PRO A 76 14.98 21.72 -8.66
CA PRO A 76 16.41 22.01 -8.58
C PRO A 76 16.82 22.80 -7.33
N LEU A 77 15.91 23.58 -6.73
CA LEU A 77 16.18 24.36 -5.52
C LEU A 77 16.06 23.47 -4.28
N THR A 78 14.97 22.71 -4.12
CA THR A 78 14.75 21.87 -2.93
C THR A 78 15.60 20.60 -2.93
N SER A 79 16.05 20.14 -4.09
CA SER A 79 17.09 19.09 -4.22
C SER A 79 18.52 19.64 -4.10
N SER A 80 18.71 20.95 -4.09
CA SER A 80 20.05 21.53 -3.98
C SER A 80 20.68 21.22 -2.63
N ILE A 81 22.00 21.04 -2.63
CA ILE A 81 22.76 20.77 -1.40
C ILE A 81 22.64 21.93 -0.41
N TYR A 82 22.52 23.17 -0.90
CA TYR A 82 22.35 24.35 -0.06
C TYR A 82 21.02 24.37 0.66
N TYR A 83 19.94 24.03 -0.04
CA TYR A 83 18.61 23.92 0.58
C TYR A 83 18.55 22.80 1.61
N MET A 84 19.11 21.62 1.28
CA MET A 84 19.18 20.51 2.24
C MET A 84 19.99 20.89 3.49
N ALA A 85 21.13 21.58 3.31
CA ALA A 85 21.94 22.07 4.42
C ALA A 85 21.17 23.06 5.30
N PHE A 86 20.54 24.08 4.68
CA PHE A 86 19.71 25.06 5.36
C PHE A 86 18.62 24.35 6.19
N TYR A 87 17.91 23.44 5.55
CA TYR A 87 16.83 22.67 6.17
C TYR A 87 17.29 21.87 7.38
N ASP A 88 18.41 21.14 7.24
CA ASP A 88 18.95 20.33 8.33
C ASP A 88 19.48 21.21 9.48
N ILE A 89 19.90 22.46 9.23
CA ILE A 89 20.42 23.35 10.27
C ILE A 89 19.30 24.16 10.96
N CYS A 90 18.07 24.15 10.43
CA CYS A 90 16.94 24.94 10.96
C CYS A 90 16.68 24.79 12.47
N PRO A 91 16.69 23.57 13.07
CA PRO A 91 16.49 23.45 14.52
C PRO A 91 17.57 24.19 15.33
N TYR A 92 18.81 24.22 14.85
CA TYR A 92 19.90 24.94 15.52
C TYR A 92 19.76 26.46 15.36
N LEU A 93 19.32 26.94 14.20
CA LEU A 93 18.99 28.36 14.02
C LEU A 93 17.86 28.79 14.97
N GLY A 94 16.86 27.92 15.12
CA GLY A 94 15.80 28.11 16.10
C GLY A 94 16.30 28.13 17.55
N ALA A 95 17.25 27.25 17.90
CA ALA A 95 17.89 27.27 19.22
C ALA A 95 18.59 28.62 19.50
N VAL A 96 19.34 29.14 18.52
CA VAL A 96 20.00 30.44 18.61
C VAL A 96 18.98 31.58 18.73
N ALA A 97 17.93 31.56 17.91
CA ALA A 97 16.85 32.56 18.00
C ALA A 97 16.16 32.54 19.37
N GLY A 98 15.87 31.35 19.90
CA GLY A 98 15.29 31.17 21.23
C GLY A 98 16.21 31.64 22.35
N PHE A 99 17.53 31.44 22.21
CA PHE A 99 18.52 31.95 23.16
C PHE A 99 18.58 33.49 23.14
N LEU A 100 18.65 34.09 21.94
CA LEU A 100 18.75 35.54 21.77
C LEU A 100 17.46 36.28 22.16
N GLY A 101 16.29 35.66 21.98
CA GLY A 101 14.99 36.25 22.36
C GLY A 101 14.71 36.25 23.86
N ARG A 102 15.59 35.66 24.68
CA ARG A 102 15.41 35.54 26.13
C ARG A 102 15.91 36.78 26.85
N ALA A 103 15.05 37.42 27.66
CA ALA A 103 15.49 38.48 28.57
C ALA A 103 16.51 37.95 29.60
N PRO A 104 17.58 38.69 29.92
CA PRO A 104 18.62 38.26 30.85
C PRO A 104 18.09 38.12 32.29
N GLY A 105 18.72 37.26 33.11
CA GLY A 105 18.48 37.17 34.55
C GLY A 105 17.37 36.21 35.01
N GLY A 106 16.85 35.36 34.13
CA GLY A 106 15.82 34.38 34.50
C GLY A 106 16.35 32.98 34.86
N PRO A 107 15.47 32.09 35.35
CA PRO A 107 15.86 30.73 35.74
C PRO A 107 16.31 29.89 34.55
N LEU A 108 17.24 28.95 34.78
CA LEU A 108 17.80 28.07 33.75
C LEU A 108 16.72 27.28 33.00
N ILE A 109 15.67 26.82 33.70
CA ILE A 109 14.56 26.12 33.04
C ILE A 109 13.91 26.98 31.95
N GLY A 110 13.77 28.29 32.19
CA GLY A 110 13.23 29.23 31.22
C GLY A 110 14.17 29.47 30.05
N LEU A 111 15.49 29.37 30.24
CA LEU A 111 16.46 29.42 29.16
C LEU A 111 16.30 28.20 28.23
N PHE A 112 16.30 27.00 28.81
CA PHE A 112 16.13 25.76 28.04
C PHE A 112 14.76 25.69 27.34
N SER A 113 13.69 26.15 27.99
CA SER A 113 12.38 26.27 27.35
C SER A 113 12.39 27.23 26.17
N SER A 114 13.05 28.38 26.28
CA SER A 114 13.17 29.34 25.17
C SER A 114 13.93 28.75 23.98
N ILE A 115 15.03 28.07 24.23
CA ILE A 115 15.82 27.36 23.21
C ILE A 115 14.98 26.27 22.52
N ALA A 116 14.27 25.46 23.29
CA ALA A 116 13.45 24.37 22.76
C ALA A 116 12.27 24.92 21.94
N ILE A 117 11.59 25.97 22.42
CA ILE A 117 10.49 26.64 21.70
C ILE A 117 11.02 27.23 20.39
N GLY A 118 12.14 27.95 20.43
CA GLY A 118 12.76 28.52 19.23
C GLY A 118 13.13 27.46 18.20
N SER A 119 13.72 26.34 18.66
CA SER A 119 14.06 25.18 17.81
C SER A 119 12.82 24.65 17.09
N LEU A 120 11.74 24.37 17.82
CA LEU A 120 10.50 23.88 17.22
C LEU A 120 9.86 24.91 16.28
N ALA A 121 9.75 26.16 16.72
CA ALA A 121 9.06 27.22 15.98
C ALA A 121 9.70 27.47 14.61
N VAL A 122 11.03 27.57 14.55
CA VAL A 122 11.74 27.75 13.27
C VAL A 122 11.62 26.53 12.38
N THR A 123 11.72 25.32 12.93
CA THR A 123 11.52 24.09 12.15
C THR A 123 10.13 24.04 11.54
N PHE A 124 9.08 24.31 12.34
CA PHE A 124 7.70 24.35 11.85
C PHE A 124 7.49 25.45 10.83
N LEU A 125 8.01 26.67 11.07
CA LEU A 125 7.94 27.77 10.10
C LEU A 125 8.50 27.35 8.75
N VAL A 126 9.68 26.70 8.76
CA VAL A 126 10.31 26.22 7.54
C VAL A 126 9.48 25.13 6.88
N TRP A 127 8.95 24.17 7.64
CA TRP A 127 8.17 23.06 7.08
C TRP A 127 6.81 23.47 6.53
N ILE A 128 6.14 24.42 7.20
CA ILE A 128 4.75 24.79 6.89
C ILE A 128 4.69 25.93 5.88
N ILE A 129 5.63 26.89 5.97
CA ILE A 129 5.59 28.11 5.17
C ILE A 129 6.67 28.08 4.09
N VAL A 130 7.93 27.91 4.48
CA VAL A 130 9.06 28.05 3.54
C VAL A 130 9.07 26.91 2.52
N ASP A 131 8.92 25.66 2.96
CA ASP A 131 8.93 24.47 2.09
C ASP A 131 7.85 24.58 1.00
N PRO A 132 6.55 24.82 1.31
CA PRO A 132 5.53 25.00 0.29
C PRO A 132 5.78 26.22 -0.60
N ALA A 133 6.23 27.34 -0.04
CA ALA A 133 6.51 28.55 -0.82
C ALA A 133 7.64 28.30 -1.85
N VAL A 134 8.72 27.65 -1.44
CA VAL A 134 9.83 27.30 -2.34
C VAL A 134 9.36 26.29 -3.39
N CYS A 135 8.57 25.28 -3.00
CA CYS A 135 7.98 24.33 -3.96
C CYS A 135 7.09 25.04 -4.99
N LEU A 136 6.28 26.02 -4.58
CA LEU A 136 5.45 26.82 -5.50
C LEU A 136 6.30 27.63 -6.47
N VAL A 137 7.37 28.25 -5.97
CA VAL A 137 8.34 28.96 -6.82
C VAL A 137 8.98 28.01 -7.84
N GLU A 138 9.38 26.83 -7.41
CA GLU A 138 9.92 25.79 -8.30
C GLU A 138 8.92 25.36 -9.37
N MET A 139 7.63 25.21 -9.01
CA MET A 139 6.58 24.87 -9.98
C MET A 139 6.33 25.98 -11.02
N CYS A 140 6.71 27.22 -10.72
CA CYS A 140 6.67 28.33 -11.66
C CYS A 140 7.88 28.38 -12.60
N LEU A 141 8.97 27.65 -12.30
CA LEU A 141 10.14 27.63 -13.18
C LEU A 141 9.84 26.90 -14.50
N PRO A 142 10.24 27.49 -15.65
CA PRO A 142 9.96 26.91 -16.97
C PRO A 142 10.66 25.55 -17.17
N ALA A 143 11.86 25.38 -16.60
CA ALA A 143 12.59 24.12 -16.64
C ALA A 143 11.83 22.98 -15.93
N SER A 144 11.35 23.25 -14.71
CA SER A 144 10.56 22.31 -13.91
C SER A 144 9.25 21.94 -14.60
N ARG A 145 8.55 22.92 -15.20
CA ARG A 145 7.31 22.67 -15.98
C ARG A 145 7.56 21.75 -17.18
N LYS A 146 8.65 21.98 -17.93
CA LYS A 146 9.02 21.16 -19.10
C LYS A 146 9.33 19.71 -18.70
N LEU A 147 10.07 19.52 -17.61
CA LEU A 147 10.41 18.19 -17.11
C LEU A 147 9.18 17.44 -16.58
N ARG A 148 8.31 18.12 -15.83
CA ARG A 148 7.02 17.56 -15.38
C ARG A 148 6.15 17.12 -16.54
N HIS A 149 6.04 17.95 -17.58
CA HIS A 149 5.30 17.60 -18.78
C HIS A 149 5.87 16.35 -19.45
N ARG A 150 7.21 16.27 -19.60
CA ARG A 150 7.88 15.07 -20.16
C ARG A 150 7.59 13.82 -19.34
N ARG A 151 7.67 13.87 -18.01
CA ARG A 151 7.35 12.71 -17.16
C ARG A 151 5.90 12.29 -17.32
N VAL A 152 4.95 13.23 -17.34
CA VAL A 152 3.53 12.91 -17.51
C VAL A 152 3.27 12.27 -18.86
N VAL A 153 3.90 12.76 -19.93
CA VAL A 153 3.78 12.17 -21.27
C VAL A 153 4.39 10.76 -21.29
N GLN A 154 5.58 10.57 -20.73
CA GLN A 154 6.22 9.26 -20.65
C GLN A 154 5.38 8.26 -19.83
N ALA A 155 4.87 8.67 -18.67
CA ALA A 155 4.01 7.82 -17.84
C ALA A 155 2.69 7.47 -18.54
N LYS A 156 2.13 8.38 -19.36
CA LYS A 156 0.96 8.07 -20.20
C LYS A 156 1.30 7.06 -21.29
N ALA A 157 2.46 7.21 -21.95
CA ALA A 157 2.92 6.27 -22.97
C ALA A 157 3.17 4.87 -22.39
N GLU A 158 3.85 4.77 -21.25
CA GLU A 158 4.09 3.50 -20.55
C GLU A 158 2.78 2.83 -20.12
N ARG A 159 1.81 3.60 -19.61
CA ARG A 159 0.48 3.06 -19.26
C ARG A 159 -0.25 2.52 -20.49
N LEU A 160 -0.16 3.21 -21.62
CA LEU A 160 -0.78 2.77 -22.87
C LEU A 160 -0.13 1.46 -23.37
N GLN A 161 1.20 1.37 -23.33
CA GLN A 161 1.92 0.16 -23.71
C GLN A 161 1.55 -1.03 -22.83
N ARG A 162 1.53 -0.85 -21.49
CA ARG A 162 1.10 -1.90 -20.56
C ARG A 162 -0.34 -2.33 -20.81
N LYS A 163 -1.22 -1.39 -21.15
CA LYS A 163 -2.60 -1.70 -21.49
C LYS A 163 -2.67 -2.54 -22.77
N GLN A 164 -1.95 -2.14 -23.82
CA GLN A 164 -1.90 -2.90 -25.08
C GLN A 164 -1.31 -4.30 -24.90
N GLU A 165 -0.26 -4.44 -24.08
CA GLU A 165 0.35 -5.73 -23.77
C GLU A 165 -0.61 -6.62 -22.96
N SER A 166 -1.28 -6.05 -21.95
CA SER A 166 -2.32 -6.75 -21.19
C SER A 166 -3.48 -7.19 -22.08
N ASP A 167 -3.97 -6.32 -22.96
CA ASP A 167 -5.08 -6.62 -23.87
C ASP A 167 -4.67 -7.74 -24.85
N ARG A 168 -3.43 -7.71 -25.36
CA ARG A 168 -2.89 -8.78 -26.22
C ARG A 168 -2.81 -10.11 -25.49
N LEU A 169 -2.29 -10.13 -24.27
CA LEU A 169 -2.19 -11.35 -23.46
C LEU A 169 -3.57 -11.91 -23.12
N LEU A 170 -4.57 -11.05 -22.88
CA LEU A 170 -5.95 -11.49 -22.64
C LEU A 170 -6.57 -12.15 -23.88
N VAL A 171 -6.30 -11.63 -25.08
CA VAL A 171 -6.76 -12.25 -26.33
C VAL A 171 -6.10 -13.62 -26.51
N GLU A 172 -4.78 -13.71 -26.35
CA GLU A 172 -4.03 -14.98 -26.47
C GLU A 172 -4.51 -16.02 -25.46
N LEU A 173 -4.73 -15.62 -24.20
CA LEU A 173 -5.30 -16.50 -23.17
C LEU A 173 -6.72 -16.94 -23.53
N ASN A 174 -7.56 -16.06 -24.06
CA ASN A 174 -8.91 -16.42 -24.47
C ASN A 174 -8.92 -17.41 -25.63
N GLU A 175 -8.05 -17.23 -26.62
CA GLU A 175 -7.89 -18.16 -27.75
C GLU A 175 -7.39 -19.52 -27.27
N GLN A 176 -6.39 -19.55 -26.39
CA GLN A 176 -5.87 -20.78 -25.81
C GLN A 176 -6.92 -21.52 -24.97
N VAL A 177 -7.71 -20.77 -24.20
CA VAL A 177 -8.83 -21.32 -23.42
C VAL A 177 -9.91 -21.88 -24.35
N ALA A 178 -10.27 -21.19 -25.43
CA ALA A 178 -11.23 -21.69 -26.43
C ALA A 178 -10.76 -22.98 -27.09
N PHE A 179 -9.50 -23.04 -27.52
CA PHE A 179 -8.89 -24.25 -28.08
C PHE A 179 -8.92 -25.43 -27.08
N ASN A 180 -8.55 -25.16 -25.83
CA ASN A 180 -8.60 -26.17 -24.78
C ASN A 180 -10.03 -26.66 -24.52
N TYR A 181 -11.02 -25.77 -24.60
CA TYR A 181 -12.43 -26.15 -24.49
C TYR A 181 -12.84 -27.13 -25.59
N GLU A 182 -12.54 -26.83 -26.85
CA GLU A 182 -12.85 -27.74 -27.97
C GLU A 182 -12.19 -29.10 -27.81
N HIS A 183 -10.95 -29.13 -27.32
CA HIS A 183 -10.21 -30.38 -27.11
C HIS A 183 -10.76 -31.23 -25.95
N TRP A 184 -11.13 -30.60 -24.82
CA TRP A 184 -11.58 -31.31 -23.62
C TRP A 184 -13.05 -31.69 -23.64
N GLN A 185 -13.89 -30.94 -24.35
CA GLN A 185 -15.34 -31.18 -24.38
C GLN A 185 -15.73 -32.62 -24.74
N PRO A 186 -15.22 -33.25 -25.81
CA PRO A 186 -15.59 -34.63 -26.13
C PRO A 186 -15.10 -35.65 -25.10
N LEU A 187 -14.05 -35.34 -24.34
CA LEU A 187 -13.52 -36.20 -23.28
C LEU A 187 -14.32 -36.08 -21.98
N LEU A 188 -14.79 -34.87 -21.66
CA LEU A 188 -15.50 -34.57 -20.43
C LEU A 188 -17.00 -34.84 -20.52
N GLU A 189 -17.60 -34.74 -21.70
CA GLU A 189 -19.03 -34.97 -21.91
C GLU A 189 -19.55 -36.33 -21.40
N PRO A 190 -18.96 -37.49 -21.78
CA PRO A 190 -19.41 -38.78 -21.26
C PRO A 190 -19.21 -38.89 -19.73
N MET A 191 -18.14 -38.29 -19.20
CA MET A 191 -17.88 -38.25 -17.76
C MET A 191 -18.90 -37.39 -17.02
N ALA A 192 -19.35 -36.29 -17.62
CA ALA A 192 -20.34 -35.37 -17.05
C ALA A 192 -21.72 -36.03 -17.01
N GLU A 193 -22.09 -36.78 -18.04
CA GLU A 193 -23.31 -37.57 -18.06
C GLU A 193 -23.31 -38.68 -17.01
N GLU A 194 -22.19 -39.39 -16.89
CA GLU A 194 -22.01 -40.42 -15.86
C GLU A 194 -22.10 -39.79 -14.46
N LEU A 195 -21.45 -38.65 -14.23
CA LEU A 195 -21.52 -37.94 -12.96
C LEU A 195 -22.95 -37.45 -12.64
N ALA A 196 -23.65 -36.88 -13.63
CA ALA A 196 -25.05 -36.47 -13.47
C ALA A 196 -25.96 -37.67 -13.16
N SER A 197 -25.72 -38.84 -13.77
CA SER A 197 -26.49 -40.06 -13.48
C SER A 197 -26.32 -40.54 -12.03
N LEU A 198 -25.10 -40.45 -11.49
CA LEU A 198 -24.80 -40.81 -10.09
C LEU A 198 -25.47 -39.86 -9.08
N MET A 199 -25.72 -38.61 -9.48
CA MET A 199 -26.44 -37.62 -8.68
C MET A 199 -27.95 -37.88 -8.66
N VAL A 200 -28.54 -38.45 -9.72
CA VAL A 200 -29.98 -38.75 -9.81
C VAL A 200 -30.34 -40.08 -9.13
N ASP A 201 -29.50 -41.11 -9.28
CA ASP A 201 -29.87 -42.47 -8.90
C ASP A 201 -29.72 -42.73 -7.40
N GLU A 202 -30.78 -42.50 -6.60
CA GLU A 202 -30.83 -42.72 -5.16
C GLU A 202 -30.61 -44.19 -4.70
N LYS A 203 -30.63 -45.20 -5.60
CA LYS A 203 -30.54 -46.62 -5.22
C LYS A 203 -29.14 -47.13 -4.87
N HIS A 204 -28.08 -46.46 -5.34
CA HIS A 204 -26.71 -46.93 -5.10
C HIS A 204 -26.22 -46.63 -3.67
N ARG A 205 -25.52 -47.59 -3.02
CA ARG A 205 -24.87 -47.40 -1.70
C ARG A 205 -23.94 -46.18 -1.72
N MET A 206 -24.05 -45.33 -0.70
CA MET A 206 -23.34 -44.04 -0.59
C MET A 206 -21.81 -44.16 -0.81
N THR A 207 -21.17 -45.19 -0.25
CA THR A 207 -19.72 -45.44 -0.39
C THR A 207 -19.28 -45.82 -1.81
N ALA A 208 -20.15 -46.43 -2.61
CA ALA A 208 -19.83 -46.77 -4.00
C ALA A 208 -19.90 -45.53 -4.91
N ARG A 209 -20.83 -44.60 -4.64
CA ARG A 209 -20.94 -43.33 -5.37
C ARG A 209 -19.78 -42.40 -5.11
N GLU A 210 -19.36 -42.29 -3.86
CA GLU A 210 -18.20 -41.48 -3.46
C GLU A 210 -16.95 -41.93 -4.23
N LYS A 211 -16.62 -43.24 -4.19
CA LYS A 211 -15.45 -43.79 -4.90
C LYS A 211 -15.49 -43.49 -6.40
N LYS A 212 -16.66 -43.64 -7.03
CA LYS A 212 -16.83 -43.41 -8.47
C LYS A 212 -16.73 -41.93 -8.83
N THR A 213 -17.30 -41.05 -8.00
CA THR A 213 -17.23 -39.59 -8.16
C THR A 213 -15.80 -39.08 -7.99
N VAL A 214 -15.05 -39.59 -6.99
CA VAL A 214 -13.63 -39.28 -6.80
C VAL A 214 -12.79 -39.77 -7.97
N ALA A 215 -13.06 -40.97 -8.50
CA ALA A 215 -12.37 -41.50 -9.67
C ALA A 215 -12.59 -40.65 -10.94
N LEU A 216 -13.82 -40.17 -11.17
CA LEU A 216 -14.13 -39.25 -12.26
C LEU A 216 -13.42 -37.90 -12.09
N GLY A 217 -13.38 -37.36 -10.87
CA GLY A 217 -12.62 -36.14 -10.55
C GLY A 217 -11.11 -36.32 -10.81
N ALA A 218 -10.52 -37.42 -10.34
CA ALA A 218 -9.11 -37.74 -10.56
C ALA A 218 -8.77 -37.92 -12.05
N ARG A 219 -9.69 -38.50 -12.84
CA ARG A 219 -9.52 -38.64 -14.29
C ARG A 219 -9.58 -37.27 -14.99
N ALA A 220 -10.50 -36.39 -14.60
CA ALA A 220 -10.55 -35.03 -15.13
C ALA A 220 -9.31 -34.22 -14.76
N TRP A 221 -8.79 -34.39 -13.53
CA TRP A 221 -7.52 -33.79 -13.13
C TRP A 221 -6.35 -34.26 -13.98
N ARG A 222 -6.29 -35.54 -14.35
CA ARG A 222 -5.23 -36.05 -15.24
C ARG A 222 -5.29 -35.49 -16.65
N ILE A 223 -6.47 -35.06 -17.13
CA ILE A 223 -6.66 -34.54 -18.49
C ILE A 223 -6.22 -33.06 -18.57
N GLY A 224 -6.63 -32.22 -17.62
CA GLY A 224 -6.32 -30.78 -17.65
C GLY A 224 -6.33 -30.11 -16.29
N GLY A 225 -6.04 -30.87 -15.24
CA GLY A 225 -5.92 -30.39 -13.86
C GLY A 225 -7.23 -29.83 -13.30
N ILE A 226 -7.09 -28.75 -12.55
CA ILE A 226 -8.19 -28.06 -11.87
C ILE A 226 -9.27 -27.57 -12.85
N VAL A 227 -8.87 -27.09 -14.03
CA VAL A 227 -9.78 -26.48 -15.01
C VAL A 227 -10.76 -27.52 -15.55
N CYS A 228 -10.26 -28.71 -15.90
CA CYS A 228 -11.10 -29.82 -16.34
C CYS A 228 -12.03 -30.33 -15.24
N MET A 229 -11.57 -30.39 -13.98
CA MET A 229 -12.44 -30.77 -12.86
C MET A 229 -13.59 -29.80 -12.67
N ARG A 230 -13.32 -28.49 -12.70
CA ARG A 230 -14.38 -27.47 -12.63
C ARG A 230 -15.36 -27.62 -13.79
N ARG A 231 -14.84 -27.75 -15.01
CA ARG A 231 -15.68 -27.86 -16.20
C ARG A 231 -16.57 -29.10 -16.16
N LEU A 232 -16.01 -30.24 -15.71
CA LEU A 232 -16.77 -31.47 -15.51
C LEU A 232 -17.92 -31.27 -14.52
N HIS A 233 -17.67 -30.58 -13.41
CA HIS A 233 -18.69 -30.25 -12.41
C HIS A 233 -19.79 -29.36 -12.99
N GLU A 234 -19.44 -28.28 -13.69
CA GLU A 234 -20.39 -27.39 -14.35
C GLU A 234 -21.28 -28.13 -15.36
N MET A 235 -20.67 -28.98 -16.20
CA MET A 235 -21.39 -29.80 -17.18
C MET A 235 -22.32 -30.81 -16.51
N ALA A 236 -21.87 -31.46 -15.44
CA ALA A 236 -22.67 -32.43 -14.70
C ALA A 236 -23.87 -31.77 -14.00
N ILE A 237 -23.69 -30.60 -13.39
CA ILE A 237 -24.80 -29.81 -12.82
C ILE A 237 -25.78 -29.40 -13.91
N ALA A 238 -25.31 -28.90 -15.05
CA ALA A 238 -26.18 -28.50 -16.15
C ALA A 238 -27.01 -29.69 -16.67
N ASN A 239 -26.40 -30.87 -16.79
CA ASN A 239 -27.07 -32.10 -17.19
C ASN A 239 -28.05 -32.63 -16.11
N TYR A 240 -27.71 -32.49 -14.83
CA TYR A 240 -28.60 -32.84 -13.72
C TYR A 240 -29.86 -31.96 -13.70
N VAL A 241 -29.70 -30.64 -13.82
CA VAL A 241 -30.82 -29.68 -13.86
C VAL A 241 -31.74 -29.95 -15.05
N LYS A 242 -31.19 -30.33 -16.21
CA LYS A 242 -32.01 -30.74 -17.36
C LYS A 242 -32.81 -32.02 -17.11
N ARG A 243 -32.31 -32.95 -16.29
CA ARG A 243 -32.91 -34.28 -16.07
C ARG A 243 -33.79 -34.36 -14.81
N SER A 244 -33.70 -33.41 -13.88
CA SER A 244 -34.38 -33.43 -12.60
C SER A 244 -34.91 -32.06 -12.20
N SER A 245 -36.17 -31.98 -11.77
CA SER A 245 -36.81 -30.77 -11.24
C SER A 245 -36.57 -30.55 -9.74
N ARG A 246 -35.79 -31.42 -9.09
CA ARG A 246 -35.47 -31.33 -7.65
C ARG A 246 -34.33 -30.36 -7.37
N LYS A 247 -34.33 -29.82 -6.15
CA LYS A 247 -33.27 -28.93 -5.63
C LYS A 247 -31.92 -29.66 -5.67
N VAL A 248 -30.95 -29.11 -6.41
CA VAL A 248 -29.61 -29.70 -6.56
C VAL A 248 -28.90 -29.69 -5.20
N VAL A 249 -28.61 -30.87 -4.65
CA VAL A 249 -27.66 -31.01 -3.54
C VAL A 249 -26.30 -31.31 -4.15
N ASP A 250 -25.35 -30.39 -4.00
CA ASP A 250 -24.01 -30.50 -4.59
C ASP A 250 -23.13 -31.48 -3.78
N CYS A 251 -23.49 -32.76 -3.83
CA CYS A 251 -22.72 -33.83 -3.18
C CYS A 251 -21.31 -33.96 -3.78
N VAL A 252 -21.13 -33.57 -5.05
CA VAL A 252 -19.84 -33.56 -5.73
C VAL A 252 -18.90 -32.55 -5.07
N ALA A 253 -19.41 -31.36 -4.71
CA ALA A 253 -18.63 -30.40 -3.96
C ALA A 253 -18.06 -31.01 -2.68
N ILE A 254 -18.90 -31.67 -1.88
CA ILE A 254 -18.51 -32.30 -0.61
C ILE A 254 -17.43 -33.37 -0.83
N TRP A 255 -17.57 -34.22 -1.86
CA TRP A 255 -16.63 -35.32 -2.11
C TRP A 255 -15.33 -34.90 -2.78
N TRP A 256 -15.30 -33.74 -3.43
CA TRP A 256 -14.08 -33.15 -3.99
C TRP A 256 -13.50 -32.05 -3.10
N ASP A 257 -14.03 -31.90 -1.88
CA ASP A 257 -13.48 -30.96 -0.91
C ASP A 257 -12.07 -31.41 -0.52
N GLY A 258 -11.08 -30.51 -0.66
CA GLY A 258 -9.66 -30.81 -0.46
C GLY A 258 -8.84 -31.09 -1.74
N ILE A 259 -9.45 -31.23 -2.92
CA ILE A 259 -8.73 -31.39 -4.20
C ILE A 259 -8.39 -30.01 -4.82
N GLY A 260 -7.51 -29.26 -4.18
CA GLY A 260 -7.10 -27.93 -4.66
C GLY A 260 -8.23 -26.89 -4.70
N THR A 261 -8.00 -25.75 -5.36
CA THR A 261 -8.94 -24.60 -5.39
C THR A 261 -9.91 -24.65 -6.56
N TRP A 262 -10.43 -25.83 -6.91
CA TRP A 262 -11.28 -26.00 -8.10
C TRP A 262 -12.58 -25.19 -8.06
N ARG A 263 -13.10 -24.89 -6.86
CA ARG A 263 -14.27 -24.02 -6.68
C ARG A 263 -13.99 -22.53 -6.85
N SER A 264 -12.73 -22.10 -6.74
CA SER A 264 -12.36 -20.69 -6.85
C SER A 264 -11.82 -20.39 -8.24
N PRO A 265 -12.38 -19.43 -9.01
CA PRO A 265 -11.72 -18.96 -10.21
C PRO A 265 -10.27 -18.61 -9.86
N ALA A 266 -9.31 -19.16 -10.61
CA ALA A 266 -7.91 -18.93 -10.31
C ALA A 266 -7.72 -17.41 -10.23
N PRO A 267 -7.15 -16.87 -9.14
CA PRO A 267 -6.82 -15.46 -9.13
C PRO A 267 -5.84 -15.29 -10.28
N VAL A 268 -6.22 -14.51 -11.28
CA VAL A 268 -5.28 -14.00 -12.28
C VAL A 268 -4.25 -13.26 -11.44
N ARG A 269 -3.10 -13.90 -11.20
CA ARG A 269 -1.96 -13.26 -10.57
C ARG A 269 -1.47 -12.25 -11.59
N ILE A 270 -2.04 -11.05 -11.53
CA ILE A 270 -1.40 -9.87 -12.08
C ILE A 270 -0.12 -9.75 -11.27
N VAL A 271 1.00 -10.20 -11.85
CA VAL A 271 2.33 -9.94 -11.30
C VAL A 271 2.51 -8.43 -11.40
N SER A 272 2.28 -7.75 -10.27
CA SER A 272 2.44 -6.31 -10.09
C SER A 272 3.90 -5.93 -9.90
#